data_AF-A0A0T6AB89-F1
#
_entry.id   AF-A0A0T6AB89-F1
#
_cell.length_a   1.000
_cell.length_b   1.000
_cell.length_c   1.000
_cell.angle_alpha   90.00
_cell.angle_beta   90.00
_cell.angle_gamma   90.00
#
_symmetry.space_group_name_H-M   'P 1'
#
loop_
_entity.id
_entity.type
_entity.pdbx_description
1 polymer ?
#
loop_
_entity_poly.entity_id
_entity_poly.type
_entity_poly.pdbx_seq_one_letter_code
_entity_poly.pdbx_strand_id
1 'polypeptide(L)'
;MRLTEDRISHLSHLVIDRLFRDDIADFPDEAQALREAKKVFGYYGRVEDEVDTFVRQKIAKLSRQVPEGGREWDILYRKYFEEEMAKKKI
;
A
#
# COMPACT_ATOMS: atom_id res chain seq x y z
N MET A 1 2.93 -5.45 -4.19
CA MET A 1 2.46 -5.55 -5.61
C MET A 1 1.97 -4.16 -5.96
N ARG A 2 2.57 -3.47 -6.93
CA ARG A 2 2.24 -2.06 -7.16
C ARG A 2 0.78 -1.90 -7.57
N LEU A 3 0.04 -1.06 -6.86
CA LEU A 3 -1.31 -0.67 -7.25
C LEU A 3 -1.22 0.20 -8.51
N THR A 4 -1.83 -0.28 -9.61
CA THR A 4 -1.94 0.50 -10.85
C THR A 4 -3.05 1.54 -10.72
N GLU A 5 -2.99 2.60 -11.53
CA GLU A 5 -4.05 3.62 -11.58
C GLU A 5 -5.42 3.01 -11.85
N ASP A 6 -5.51 2.04 -12.76
CA ASP A 6 -6.76 1.33 -13.06
C ASP A 6 -7.31 0.58 -11.84
N ARG A 7 -6.43 -0.07 -11.06
CA ARG A 7 -6.83 -0.76 -9.83
C ARG A 7 -7.26 0.22 -8.74
N ILE A 8 -6.54 1.34 -8.59
CA ILE A 8 -6.91 2.42 -7.67
C ILE A 8 -8.29 2.95 -8.04
N SER A 9 -8.54 3.20 -9.34
CA SER A 9 -9.83 3.68 -9.80
C SER A 9 -10.94 2.66 -9.54
N HIS A 10 -10.72 1.39 -9.88
CA HIS A 10 -11.69 0.34 -9.66
C HIS A 10 -12.04 0.16 -8.18
N LEU A 11 -11.05 0.10 -7.29
CA LEU A 11 -11.24 -0.01 -5.85
C LEU A 11 -11.96 1.22 -5.27
N SER A 12 -11.66 2.41 -5.78
CA SER A 12 -12.33 3.64 -5.37
C SER A 12 -13.84 3.59 -5.66
N HIS A 13 -14.22 3.15 -6.85
CA HIS A 13 -15.64 2.97 -7.19
C HIS A 13 -16.30 1.92 -6.30
N LEU A 14 -15.68 0.75 -6.11
CA LEU A 14 -16.26 -0.31 -5.27
C LEU A 14 -16.50 0.14 -3.83
N VAL A 15 -15.57 0.90 -3.24
CA VAL A 15 -15.72 1.40 -1.86
C VAL A 15 -16.83 2.44 -1.78
N ILE A 16 -16.84 3.44 -2.66
CA ILE A 16 -17.89 4.47 -2.69
C ILE A 16 -19.27 3.83 -2.88
N ASP A 17 -19.41 2.94 -3.86
CA ASP A 17 -20.65 2.21 -4.14
C ASP A 17 -21.12 1.43 -2.91
N ARG A 18 -20.21 0.74 -2.21
CA ARG A 18 -20.57 -0.09 -1.07
C ARG A 18 -20.98 0.75 0.14
N LEU A 19 -20.26 1.83 0.42
CA LEU A 19 -20.57 2.76 1.51
C LEU A 19 -21.95 3.41 1.32
N PHE A 20 -22.29 3.75 0.08
CA PHE A 20 -23.61 4.27 -0.24
C PHE A 20 -24.71 3.21 -0.11
N ARG A 21 -24.53 2.03 -0.71
CA ARG A 21 -25.54 0.95 -0.69
C ARG A 21 -25.82 0.36 0.69
N ASP A 22 -24.85 0.45 1.60
CA ASP A 22 -25.00 -0.04 2.97
C ASP A 22 -25.51 1.05 3.93
N ASP A 23 -25.98 2.19 3.40
CA ASP A 23 -26.46 3.35 4.16
C ASP A 23 -25.43 3.87 5.19
N ILE A 24 -24.13 3.70 4.90
CA ILE A 24 -23.03 4.13 5.79
C ILE A 24 -22.72 5.61 5.58
N ALA A 25 -22.73 6.08 4.32
CA ALA A 25 -22.42 7.46 3.97
C ALA A 25 -23.10 7.89 2.66
N ASP A 26 -23.52 9.15 2.62
CA ASP A 26 -24.01 9.80 1.41
C ASP A 26 -22.90 10.61 0.73
N PHE A 27 -22.91 10.64 -0.61
CA PHE A 27 -21.95 11.37 -1.42
C PHE A 27 -22.65 12.35 -2.38
N PRO A 28 -23.06 13.55 -1.90
CA PRO A 28 -23.72 14.55 -2.75
C PRO A 28 -22.89 14.99 -3.96
N ASP A 29 -21.56 14.98 -3.83
CA ASP A 29 -20.60 15.10 -4.93
C ASP A 29 -19.79 13.80 -5.04
N GLU A 30 -20.34 12.84 -5.78
CA GLU A 30 -19.70 11.55 -6.04
C GLU A 30 -18.32 11.71 -6.70
N ALA A 31 -18.15 12.71 -7.58
CA ALA A 31 -16.88 12.95 -8.25
C ALA A 31 -15.81 13.41 -7.26
N GLN A 32 -16.15 14.24 -6.27
CA GLN A 32 -15.26 14.59 -5.17
C GLN A 32 -14.93 13.38 -4.30
N ALA A 33 -15.94 12.60 -3.91
CA ALA A 33 -15.75 11.40 -3.10
C ALA A 33 -14.78 10.41 -3.77
N LEU A 34 -14.96 10.17 -5.07
CA LEU A 34 -14.05 9.34 -5.87
C LEU A 34 -12.63 9.91 -5.94
N ARG A 35 -12.47 11.24 -6.08
CA ARG A 35 -11.13 11.87 -6.06
C ARG A 35 -10.43 11.65 -4.72
N GLU A 36 -11.14 11.80 -3.61
CA GLU A 36 -10.56 11.59 -2.28
C GLU A 36 -10.24 10.11 -2.03
N ALA A 37 -11.11 9.18 -2.43
CA ALA A 37 -10.82 7.74 -2.37
C ALA A 37 -9.55 7.38 -3.16
N LYS A 38 -9.42 7.87 -4.40
CA LYS A 38 -8.21 7.66 -5.22
C LYS A 38 -6.96 8.22 -4.58
N LYS A 39 -7.04 9.42 -3.98
CA LYS A 39 -5.92 10.03 -3.25
C LYS A 39 -5.48 9.18 -2.06
N VAL A 40 -6.44 8.65 -1.30
CA VAL A 40 -6.16 7.74 -0.18
C VAL A 40 -5.46 6.49 -0.71
N PHE A 41 -6.05 5.75 -1.65
CA PHE A 41 -5.41 4.55 -2.20
C PHE A 41 -4.02 4.83 -2.79
N GLY A 42 -3.86 5.93 -3.53
CA GLY A 42 -2.57 6.33 -4.10
C GLY A 42 -1.54 6.78 -3.05
N TYR A 43 -1.97 7.29 -1.89
CA TYR A 43 -1.06 7.54 -0.77
C TYR A 43 -0.55 6.23 -0.18
N TYR A 44 -1.44 5.29 0.14
CA TYR A 44 -1.06 4.00 0.73
C TYR A 44 -0.17 3.19 -0.23
N GLY A 45 -0.49 3.15 -1.53
CA GLY A 45 0.34 2.48 -2.53
C GLY A 45 1.75 3.06 -2.64
N ARG A 46 1.90 4.40 -2.58
CA ARG A 46 3.22 5.04 -2.57
C ARG A 46 4.01 4.71 -1.31
N VAL A 47 3.35 4.66 -0.16
CA VAL A 47 4.03 4.28 1.09
C VAL A 47 4.51 2.83 1.04
N GLU A 48 3.70 1.91 0.52
CA GLU A 48 4.09 0.50 0.32
C GLU A 48 5.36 0.42 -0.56
N ASP A 49 5.38 1.14 -1.68
CA ASP A 49 6.52 1.19 -2.61
C ASP A 49 7.80 1.77 -1.95
N GLU A 50 7.66 2.83 -1.15
CA GLU A 50 8.77 3.42 -0.40
C GLU A 50 9.35 2.44 0.63
N VAL A 51 8.48 1.73 1.36
CA VAL A 51 8.89 0.75 2.37
C VAL A 51 9.56 -0.45 1.71
N ASP A 52 9.01 -1.00 0.63
CA ASP A 52 9.64 -2.08 -0.15
C ASP A 52 11.05 -1.68 -0.60
N THR A 53 11.19 -0.50 -1.19
CA THR A 53 12.49 0.01 -1.66
C THR A 53 13.49 0.12 -0.50
N PHE A 54 13.06 0.70 0.63
CA PHE A 54 13.91 0.86 1.80
C PHE A 54 14.34 -0.50 2.38
N VAL A 55 13.42 -1.45 2.51
CA VAL A 55 13.70 -2.79 3.05
C VAL A 55 14.67 -3.56 2.16
N ARG A 56 14.48 -3.54 0.84
CA ARG A 56 15.40 -4.15 -0.12
C ARG A 56 16.82 -3.58 0.02
N GLN A 57 16.93 -2.26 0.11
CA GLN A 57 18.22 -1.59 0.32
C GLN A 57 18.84 -1.92 1.68
N LYS A 58 18.02 -2.04 2.73
CA LYS A 58 18.47 -2.41 4.09
C LYS A 58 19.05 -3.82 4.11
N ILE A 59 18.43 -4.78 3.42
CA ILE A 59 18.94 -6.15 3.30
C ILE A 59 20.21 -6.20 2.45
N ALA A 60 20.24 -5.47 1.33
CA ALA A 60 21.41 -5.43 0.45
C ALA A 60 22.67 -4.84 1.12
N LYS A 61 22.51 -4.00 2.16
CA LYS A 61 23.60 -3.41 2.94
C LYS A 61 24.09 -4.27 4.10
N LEU A 62 23.52 -5.46 4.32
CA LEU A 62 23.99 -6.36 5.37
C LEU A 62 25.41 -6.85 5.06
N SER A 63 26.22 -7.05 6.10
CA SER A 63 27.62 -7.52 5.97
C SER A 63 27.74 -8.91 5.35
N ARG A 64 26.69 -9.73 5.47
CA ARG A 64 26.58 -11.05 4.87
C ARG A 64 25.74 -10.98 3.60
N GLN A 65 26.13 -11.76 2.59
CA GLN A 65 25.39 -11.84 1.34
C GLN A 65 24.07 -12.61 1.57
N VAL A 66 22.95 -11.91 1.42
CA VAL A 66 21.60 -12.50 1.51
C VAL A 66 20.94 -12.39 0.14
N PRO A 67 20.97 -13.44 -0.70
CA PRO A 67 20.42 -13.39 -2.05
C PRO A 67 18.90 -13.25 -2.03
N GLU A 68 18.39 -12.36 -2.88
CA GLU A 68 16.95 -12.14 -3.04
C GLU A 68 16.22 -13.42 -3.50
N GLY A 69 15.01 -13.64 -2.95
CA GLY A 69 14.19 -14.82 -3.23
C GLY A 69 14.63 -16.09 -2.48
N GLY A 70 15.68 -16.02 -1.66
CA GLY A 70 16.01 -17.09 -0.71
C GLY A 70 15.15 -17.02 0.55
N ARG A 71 14.93 -18.17 1.20
CA ARG A 71 14.13 -18.28 2.45
C ARG A 71 14.55 -17.27 3.52
N GLU A 72 15.86 -17.05 3.65
CA GLU A 72 16.39 -16.13 4.65
C GLU A 72 16.09 -14.66 4.30
N TRP A 73 16.19 -14.32 3.01
CA TRP A 73 15.81 -13.01 2.50
C TRP A 73 14.33 -12.74 2.77
N ASP A 74 13.46 -13.72 2.51
CA ASP A 74 12.01 -13.59 2.73
C ASP A 74 11.67 -13.31 4.20
N ILE A 75 12.37 -13.98 5.13
CA ILE A 75 12.21 -13.78 6.57
C ILE A 75 12.61 -12.34 6.96
N LEU A 76 13.76 -11.87 6.48
CA LEU A 76 14.24 -10.52 6.77
C LEU A 76 13.36 -9.46 6.13
N TYR A 77 12.96 -9.66 4.87
CA TYR A 77 12.07 -8.77 4.15
C TYR A 77 10.77 -8.59 4.92
N ARG A 78 10.10 -9.70 5.27
CA ARG A 78 8.85 -9.65 6.03
C ARG A 78 9.01 -8.90 7.35
N LYS A 79 10.05 -9.24 8.12
CA LYS A 79 10.32 -8.60 9.41
C LYS A 79 10.52 -7.08 9.26
N TYR A 80 11.44 -6.66 8.38
CA TYR A 80 11.74 -5.25 8.21
C TYR A 80 10.58 -4.48 7.57
N PHE A 81 9.83 -5.10 6.68
CA PHE A 81 8.64 -4.50 6.10
C PHE A 81 7.58 -4.22 7.17
N GLU A 82 7.26 -5.21 8.01
CA GLU A 82 6.33 -5.04 9.13
C GLU A 82 6.80 -3.95 10.11
N GLU A 83 8.10 -3.92 10.45
CA GLU A 83 8.70 -2.89 11.31
C GLU A 83 8.56 -1.46 10.72
N GLU A 84 8.86 -1.29 9.43
CA GLU A 84 8.83 0.04 8.79
C GLU A 84 7.39 0.51 8.51
N MET A 85 6.47 -0.40 8.18
CA MET A 85 5.04 -0.07 8.07
C MET A 85 4.48 0.41 9.43
N ALA A 86 4.83 -0.27 10.53
CA ALA A 86 4.39 0.14 11.87
C ALA A 86 4.89 1.54 12.26
N LYS A 87 6.11 1.92 11.84
CA LYS A 87 6.67 3.27 12.09
C LYS A 87 5.92 4.37 11.34
N LYS A 88 5.43 4.08 10.14
CA LYS A 88 4.67 5.05 9.34
C LYS A 88 3.25 5.30 9.89
N LYS A 89 2.83 4.62 10.96
CA LYS A 89 1.51 4.74 11.62
C LYS A 89 0.35 4.63 10.64
N ILE A 90 0.50 3.70 9.71
CA ILE A 90 -0.53 3.30 8.75
C ILE A 90 -1.18 2.03 9.25
#